data_AF-A0A9R1VV36-F1
#
_entry.id   AF-A0A9R1VV36-F1
#
_cell.length_a   1.000
_cell.length_b   1.000
_cell.length_c   1.000
_cell.angle_alpha   90.00
_cell.angle_beta   90.00
_cell.angle_gamma   90.00
#
_symmetry.space_group_name_H-M   'P 1'
#
loop_
_entity.id
_entity.type
_entity.pdbx_description
1 polymer ?
#
loop_
_entity_poly.entity_id
_entity_poly.type
_entity_poly.pdbx_seq_one_letter_code
_entity_poly.pdbx_strand_id
1 'polypeptide(L)'
;MKFGKRFRVKISIIMPEWESECMSYKDLKKQLNLMDPERRHEGFQQLLKNELERMNDFFVRTEEEYIIRFQVLKDMIADEYSSEDTAQMTSDLLQFHNKLVLLLHYNVLNCDGFLKIIKKHRKKTGREFNLSFMQGDNQQLFFIANSLGLLLGECKEILEQLVRR
;
A
#
# COMPACT_ATOMS: atom_id res chain seq x y z
N MET A 1 -3.01 -18.58 -16.13
CA MET A 1 -3.59 -17.44 -15.36
C MET A 1 -3.07 -16.11 -15.87
N LYS A 2 -3.96 -15.12 -16.06
CA LYS A 2 -3.67 -13.76 -16.56
C LYS A 2 -3.29 -12.75 -15.45
N PHE A 3 -2.95 -13.23 -14.24
CA PHE A 3 -2.75 -12.37 -13.06
C PHE A 3 -1.72 -11.25 -13.30
N GLY A 4 -0.50 -11.59 -13.73
CA GLY A 4 0.55 -10.57 -13.92
C GLY A 4 0.19 -9.48 -14.94
N LYS A 5 -0.63 -9.78 -15.96
CA LYS A 5 -1.15 -8.77 -16.89
C LYS A 5 -2.20 -7.88 -16.20
N ARG A 6 -3.13 -8.48 -15.46
CA ARG A 6 -4.15 -7.74 -14.69
C ARG A 6 -3.54 -6.86 -13.61
N PHE A 7 -2.52 -7.37 -12.91
CA PHE A 7 -1.79 -6.66 -11.86
C PHE A 7 -1.17 -5.36 -12.40
N ARG A 8 -0.38 -5.47 -13.47
CA ARG A 8 0.22 -4.31 -14.16
C ARG A 8 -0.83 -3.31 -14.64
N VAL A 9 -1.89 -3.80 -15.29
CA VAL A 9 -2.96 -2.92 -15.81
C VAL A 9 -3.66 -2.17 -14.69
N LYS A 10 -3.89 -2.81 -13.53
CA LYS A 10 -4.47 -2.12 -12.38
C LYS A 10 -3.56 -1.02 -11.84
N ILE A 11 -2.26 -1.29 -11.73
CA ILE A 11 -1.28 -0.28 -11.27
C ILE A 11 -1.27 0.92 -12.22
N SER A 12 -1.15 0.67 -13.54
CA SER A 12 -1.09 1.76 -14.53
C SER A 12 -2.35 2.62 -14.59
N ILE A 13 -3.51 2.07 -14.20
CA ILE A 13 -4.78 2.81 -14.19
C ILE A 13 -5.00 3.52 -12.86
N ILE A 14 -4.74 2.85 -11.74
CA ILE A 14 -5.10 3.35 -10.40
C ILE A 14 -4.02 4.28 -9.87
N MET A 15 -2.74 3.93 -10.03
CA MET A 15 -1.60 4.61 -9.40
C MET A 15 -0.41 4.69 -10.36
N PRO A 16 -0.55 5.40 -11.50
CA PRO A 16 0.51 5.49 -12.50
C PRO A 16 1.82 6.08 -11.94
N GLU A 17 1.71 7.04 -11.00
CA GLU A 17 2.85 7.69 -10.37
C GLU A 17 3.63 6.77 -9.42
N TRP A 18 3.01 5.69 -8.93
CA TRP A 18 3.62 4.74 -8.00
C TRP A 18 3.95 3.40 -8.65
N GLU A 19 4.02 3.34 -9.99
CA GLU A 19 4.31 2.08 -10.69
C GLU A 19 5.67 1.50 -10.28
N SER A 20 6.69 2.34 -10.09
CA SER A 20 8.02 1.92 -9.61
C SER A 20 8.00 1.41 -8.18
N GLU A 21 7.11 1.94 -7.35
CA GLU A 21 7.00 1.62 -5.92
C GLU A 21 6.25 0.29 -5.72
N CYS A 22 5.37 -0.07 -6.64
CA CYS A 22 4.63 -1.33 -6.60
C CYS A 22 5.53 -2.56 -6.81
N MET A 23 5.02 -3.72 -6.41
CA MET A 23 5.69 -5.01 -6.56
C MET A 23 6.07 -5.30 -8.02
N SER A 24 7.32 -5.67 -8.24
CA SER A 24 7.86 -6.09 -9.53
C SER A 24 7.46 -7.52 -9.91
N TYR A 25 6.15 -7.85 -9.88
CA TYR A 25 5.63 -9.23 -10.00
C TYR A 25 6.13 -9.98 -11.24
N LYS A 26 6.27 -9.27 -12.38
CA LYS A 26 6.78 -9.87 -13.62
C LYS A 26 8.23 -10.33 -13.46
N ASP A 27 9.06 -9.53 -12.80
CA ASP A 27 10.47 -9.81 -12.62
C ASP A 27 10.68 -10.84 -11.53
N LEU A 28 9.95 -10.76 -10.40
CA LEU A 28 9.92 -11.82 -9.39
C LEU A 28 9.60 -13.19 -10.02
N LYS A 29 8.60 -13.22 -10.90
CA LYS A 29 8.22 -14.44 -11.64
C LYS A 29 9.33 -14.91 -12.58
N LYS A 30 10.01 -13.99 -13.27
CA LYS A 30 11.13 -14.31 -14.17
C LYS A 30 12.29 -14.90 -13.37
N GLN A 31 12.67 -14.27 -12.26
CA GLN A 31 13.76 -14.71 -11.39
C GLN A 31 13.47 -16.08 -10.78
N LEU A 32 12.27 -16.29 -10.22
CA LEU A 32 11.82 -17.61 -9.73
C LEU A 32 11.93 -18.72 -10.80
N ASN A 33 11.77 -18.36 -12.07
CA ASN A 33 11.85 -19.32 -13.15
C ASN A 33 13.28 -19.67 -13.57
N LEU A 34 14.19 -18.70 -13.52
CA LEU A 34 15.58 -18.81 -13.96
C LEU A 34 16.51 -19.30 -12.86
N MET A 35 16.11 -19.16 -11.58
CA MET A 35 16.91 -19.64 -10.45
C MET A 35 17.17 -21.15 -10.51
N ASP A 36 18.43 -21.49 -10.25
CA ASP A 36 18.93 -22.84 -10.07
C ASP A 36 18.06 -23.64 -9.07
N PRO A 37 17.58 -24.86 -9.39
CA PRO A 37 16.70 -25.63 -8.53
C PRO A 37 17.17 -25.78 -7.08
N GLU A 38 18.46 -25.94 -6.84
CA GLU A 38 19.00 -26.17 -5.50
C GLU A 38 18.97 -24.90 -4.66
N ARG A 39 19.34 -23.77 -5.25
CA ARG A 39 19.37 -22.45 -4.56
C ARG A 39 18.06 -21.67 -4.66
N ARG A 40 17.09 -22.16 -5.43
CA ARG A 40 15.85 -21.43 -5.73
C ARG A 40 15.08 -21.03 -4.47
N HIS A 41 15.05 -21.89 -3.46
CA HIS A 41 14.24 -21.62 -2.27
C HIS A 41 14.79 -20.43 -1.49
N GLU A 42 16.04 -20.53 -1.04
CA GLU A 42 16.71 -19.50 -0.23
C GLU A 42 16.93 -18.21 -1.03
N GLY A 43 17.36 -18.32 -2.28
CA GLY A 43 17.56 -17.16 -3.15
C GLY A 43 16.25 -16.41 -3.43
N PHE A 44 15.14 -17.13 -3.62
CA PHE A 44 13.84 -16.49 -3.79
C PHE A 44 13.29 -15.91 -2.49
N GLN A 45 13.57 -16.53 -1.34
CA GLN A 45 13.21 -15.97 -0.04
C GLN A 45 13.88 -14.62 0.21
N GLN A 46 15.19 -14.53 0.01
CA GLN A 46 15.92 -13.27 0.18
C GLN A 46 15.40 -12.19 -0.76
N LEU A 47 15.15 -12.57 -2.01
CA LEU A 47 14.65 -11.63 -3.01
C LEU A 47 13.26 -11.10 -2.66
N LEU A 48 12.37 -11.98 -2.18
CA LEU A 48 11.02 -11.57 -1.77
C LEU A 48 11.03 -10.73 -0.49
N LYS A 49 11.98 -10.98 0.41
CA LYS A 49 12.22 -10.15 1.60
C LYS A 49 12.61 -8.72 1.20
N ASN A 50 13.61 -8.57 0.33
CA ASN A 50 14.03 -7.24 -0.13
C ASN A 50 12.89 -6.47 -0.81
N GLU A 51 12.06 -7.17 -1.58
CA GLU A 51 10.90 -6.56 -2.23
C GLU A 51 9.84 -6.11 -1.21
N LEU A 52 9.62 -6.88 -0.15
CA LEU A 52 8.72 -6.53 0.94
C LEU A 52 9.21 -5.29 1.70
N GLU A 53 10.48 -5.27 2.09
CA GLU A 53 11.11 -4.14 2.79
C GLU A 53 10.96 -2.86 1.98
N ARG A 54 11.29 -2.89 0.69
CA ARG A 54 11.12 -1.74 -0.22
C ARG A 54 9.68 -1.23 -0.27
N MET A 55 8.70 -2.13 -0.38
CA MET A 55 7.29 -1.75 -0.44
C MET A 55 6.80 -1.16 0.89
N ASN A 56 7.26 -1.72 2.01
CA ASN A 56 6.93 -1.23 3.35
C ASN A 56 7.57 0.14 3.61
N ASP A 57 8.82 0.35 3.21
CA ASP A 57 9.51 1.64 3.33
C ASP A 57 8.76 2.75 2.59
N PHE A 58 8.27 2.46 1.37
CA PHE A 58 7.42 3.40 0.63
C PHE A 58 6.11 3.67 1.39
N PHE A 59 5.44 2.62 1.86
CA PHE A 59 4.17 2.77 2.55
C PHE A 59 4.30 3.63 3.80
N VAL A 60 5.23 3.27 4.71
CA VAL A 60 5.43 3.94 6.00
C VAL A 60 5.78 5.40 5.79
N ARG A 61 6.72 5.70 4.88
CA ARG A 61 7.08 7.09 4.55
C ARG A 61 5.87 7.89 4.06
N THR A 62 5.05 7.31 3.19
CA THR A 62 3.87 7.98 2.64
C THR A 62 2.78 8.17 3.69
N GLU A 63 2.58 7.18 4.56
CA GLU A 63 1.65 7.25 5.68
C GLU A 63 2.05 8.34 6.68
N GLU A 64 3.32 8.43 7.05
CA GLU A 64 3.84 9.48 7.94
C GLU A 64 3.61 10.88 7.35
N GLU A 65 3.87 11.06 6.04
CA GLU A 65 3.57 12.30 5.33
C GLU A 65 2.07 12.64 5.42
N TYR A 66 1.20 11.64 5.25
CA TYR A 66 -0.24 11.82 5.31
C TYR A 66 -0.73 12.17 6.72
N ILE A 67 -0.17 11.56 7.77
CA ILE A 67 -0.49 11.90 9.16
C ILE A 67 -0.17 13.38 9.42
N ILE A 68 1.02 13.84 9.03
CA ILE A 68 1.44 15.23 9.19
C ILE A 68 0.51 16.15 8.40
N ARG A 69 0.23 15.83 7.13
CA ARG A 69 -0.63 16.65 6.28
C ARG A 69 -2.05 16.73 6.81
N PHE A 70 -2.57 15.62 7.34
CA PHE A 70 -3.91 15.59 7.91
C PHE A 70 -4.00 16.47 9.16
N GLN A 71 -2.97 16.46 10.01
CA GLN A 71 -2.93 17.33 11.18
C GLN A 71 -2.96 18.81 10.78
N VAL A 72 -2.15 19.21 9.79
CA VAL A 72 -2.16 20.59 9.27
C VAL A 72 -3.53 20.98 8.72
N LEU A 73 -4.21 20.09 7.98
CA LEU A 73 -5.56 20.35 7.48
C LEU A 73 -6.58 20.51 8.62
N LYS A 74 -6.48 19.70 9.68
CA LYS A 74 -7.35 19.81 10.86
C LYS A 74 -7.17 21.16 11.55
N ASP A 75 -5.93 21.61 11.71
CA ASP A 75 -5.63 22.89 12.35
C ASP A 75 -6.16 24.07 11.52
N MET A 76 -5.98 24.04 10.19
CA MET A 76 -6.55 25.03 9.27
C MET A 76 -8.09 25.10 9.36
N ILE A 77 -8.74 23.93 9.35
CA ILE A 77 -10.21 23.84 9.47
C ILE A 77 -10.68 24.37 10.83
N ALA A 78 -9.92 24.18 11.91
CA ALA A 78 -10.24 24.67 13.24
C ALA A 78 -10.08 26.19 13.37
N ASP A 79 -9.06 26.78 12.75
CA ASP A 79 -8.74 28.21 12.83
C ASP A 79 -9.68 29.07 11.96
N GLU A 80 -10.07 28.60 10.78
CA GLU A 80 -10.91 29.32 9.82
C GLU A 80 -12.42 29.18 10.08
N TYR A 81 -12.83 28.87 11.34
CA TYR A 81 -14.24 28.72 11.79
C TYR A 81 -15.16 29.96 11.57
N SER A 82 -14.70 30.98 10.84
CA SER A 82 -15.33 32.29 10.64
C SER A 82 -15.54 32.70 9.16
N SER A 83 -15.06 31.97 8.13
CA SER A 83 -15.06 32.45 6.73
C SER A 83 -15.96 31.67 5.74
N GLU A 84 -16.19 32.30 4.58
CA GLU A 84 -16.91 31.81 3.39
C GLU A 84 -16.19 30.65 2.65
N ASP A 85 -15.01 30.22 3.11
CA ASP A 85 -14.11 29.27 2.42
C ASP A 85 -14.37 27.78 2.69
N THR A 86 -15.56 27.44 3.21
CA THR A 86 -15.95 26.04 3.51
C THR A 86 -15.85 25.12 2.28
N ALA A 87 -16.08 25.67 1.08
CA ALA A 87 -15.94 24.93 -0.17
C ALA A 87 -14.48 24.53 -0.46
N GLN A 88 -13.53 25.42 -0.18
CA GLN A 88 -12.10 25.17 -0.39
C GLN A 88 -11.60 24.10 0.59
N MET A 89 -11.94 24.22 1.88
CA MET A 89 -11.60 23.20 2.89
C MET A 89 -12.15 21.82 2.53
N THR A 90 -13.42 21.77 2.09
CA THR A 90 -14.06 20.52 1.67
C THR A 90 -13.34 19.91 0.48
N SER A 91 -12.95 20.72 -0.51
CA SER A 91 -12.16 20.28 -1.66
C SER A 91 -10.82 19.71 -1.22
N ASP A 92 -10.07 20.41 -0.36
CA ASP A 92 -8.74 19.98 0.09
C ASP A 92 -8.82 18.68 0.91
N LEU A 93 -9.84 18.54 1.74
CA LEU A 93 -10.06 17.33 2.54
C LEU A 93 -10.52 16.15 1.68
N LEU A 94 -11.35 16.37 0.64
CA LEU A 94 -11.71 15.34 -0.35
C LEU A 94 -10.50 14.88 -1.16
N GLN A 95 -9.65 15.82 -1.59
CA GLN A 95 -8.39 15.48 -2.27
C GLN A 95 -7.49 14.65 -1.37
N PHE A 96 -7.39 15.00 -0.09
CA PHE A 96 -6.64 14.22 0.90
C PHE A 96 -7.23 12.82 1.11
N HIS A 97 -8.56 12.71 1.23
CA HIS A 97 -9.25 11.42 1.30
C HIS A 97 -8.91 10.52 0.10
N ASN A 98 -8.93 11.07 -1.12
CA ASN A 98 -8.57 10.33 -2.33
C ASN A 98 -7.13 9.81 -2.28
N LYS A 99 -6.19 10.59 -1.72
CA LYS A 99 -4.80 10.17 -1.50
C LYS A 99 -4.69 9.01 -0.50
N LEU A 100 -5.46 9.04 0.59
CA LEU A 100 -5.54 7.92 1.55
C LEU A 100 -6.07 6.64 0.88
N VAL A 101 -7.15 6.76 0.11
CA VAL A 101 -7.73 5.64 -0.64
C VAL A 101 -6.74 5.08 -1.67
N LEU A 102 -5.95 5.93 -2.32
CA LEU A 102 -4.90 5.50 -3.24
C LEU A 102 -3.84 4.64 -2.54
N LEU A 103 -3.39 5.05 -1.35
CA LEU A 103 -2.43 4.30 -0.54
C LEU A 103 -3.00 2.97 -0.02
N LEU A 104 -4.30 2.93 0.30
CA LEU A 104 -5.00 1.69 0.60
C LEU A 104 -5.01 0.74 -0.60
N HIS A 105 -5.31 1.24 -1.80
CA HIS A 105 -5.24 0.43 -3.02
C HIS A 105 -3.83 -0.09 -3.29
N TYR A 106 -2.80 0.71 -3.04
CA TYR A 106 -1.41 0.29 -3.13
C TYR A 106 -1.15 -0.92 -2.22
N ASN A 107 -1.53 -0.83 -0.94
CA ASN A 107 -1.34 -1.93 0.01
C ASN A 107 -2.08 -3.21 -0.45
N VAL A 108 -3.36 -3.09 -0.78
CA VAL A 108 -4.19 -4.25 -1.18
C VAL A 108 -3.64 -4.94 -2.43
N LEU A 109 -3.23 -4.17 -3.44
CA LEU A 109 -2.67 -4.74 -4.67
C LEU A 109 -1.35 -5.45 -4.37
N ASN A 110 -0.41 -4.79 -3.69
CA ASN A 110 0.89 -5.37 -3.38
C ASN A 110 0.78 -6.63 -2.52
N CYS A 111 -0.11 -6.65 -1.54
CA CYS A 111 -0.46 -7.85 -0.76
C CYS A 111 -0.93 -9.01 -1.66
N ASP A 112 -1.87 -8.76 -2.59
CA ASP A 112 -2.33 -9.80 -3.50
C ASP A 112 -1.20 -10.28 -4.41
N GLY A 113 -0.36 -9.38 -4.91
CA GLY A 113 0.86 -9.69 -5.65
C GLY A 113 1.78 -10.65 -4.89
N PHE A 114 2.03 -10.32 -3.62
CA PHE A 114 2.89 -11.07 -2.70
C PHE A 114 2.34 -12.49 -2.44
N LEU A 115 1.06 -12.60 -2.09
CA LEU A 115 0.42 -13.90 -1.87
C LEU A 115 0.42 -14.76 -3.15
N LYS A 116 0.19 -14.14 -4.31
CA LYS A 116 0.21 -14.86 -5.60
C LYS A 116 1.62 -15.35 -5.96
N ILE A 117 2.68 -14.61 -5.63
CA ILE A 117 4.05 -15.03 -5.94
C ILE A 117 4.54 -16.13 -4.99
N ILE A 118 4.18 -16.07 -3.70
CA ILE A 118 4.41 -17.15 -2.74
C ILE A 118 3.73 -18.44 -3.19
N LYS A 119 2.44 -18.35 -3.55
CA LYS A 119 1.69 -19.51 -4.06
C LYS A 119 2.34 -20.10 -5.31
N LYS A 120 2.92 -19.26 -6.17
CA LYS A 120 3.67 -19.71 -7.35
C LYS A 120 4.97 -20.42 -6.96
N HIS A 121 5.73 -19.88 -6.01
CA HIS A 121 6.93 -20.52 -5.47
C HIS A 121 6.58 -21.90 -4.90
N ARG A 122 5.59 -21.99 -4.00
CA ARG A 122 5.16 -23.27 -3.37
C ARG A 122 4.81 -24.32 -4.42
N LYS A 123 4.07 -23.93 -5.46
CA LYS A 123 3.72 -24.83 -6.58
C LYS A 123 4.94 -25.31 -7.38
N LYS A 124 6.02 -24.52 -7.44
CA LYS A 124 7.20 -24.81 -8.26
C LYS A 124 8.28 -25.57 -7.49
N THR A 125 8.45 -25.32 -6.20
CA THR A 125 9.50 -25.96 -5.38
C THR A 125 8.96 -27.09 -4.51
N GLY A 126 7.65 -27.18 -4.29
CA GLY A 126 7.05 -28.10 -3.31
C GLY A 126 7.34 -27.71 -1.86
N ARG A 127 8.16 -26.69 -1.63
CA ARG A 127 8.55 -26.23 -0.29
C ARG A 127 7.56 -25.19 0.22
N GLU A 128 7.28 -25.28 1.51
CA GLU A 128 6.58 -24.20 2.21
C GLU A 128 7.47 -22.96 2.22
N PHE A 129 6.83 -21.81 2.20
CA PHE A 129 7.53 -20.55 2.27
C PHE A 129 7.40 -20.08 3.71
N ASN A 130 8.45 -20.27 4.51
CA ASN A 130 8.45 -19.78 5.88
C ASN A 130 8.56 -18.26 5.85
N LEU A 131 7.51 -17.59 6.35
CA LEU A 131 7.48 -16.15 6.57
C LEU A 131 8.14 -15.80 7.91
N SER A 132 9.09 -16.59 8.39
CA SER A 132 9.76 -16.34 9.67
C SER A 132 10.59 -15.06 9.67
N PHE A 133 10.91 -14.47 8.52
CA PHE A 133 11.44 -13.10 8.45
C PHE A 133 10.35 -12.02 8.57
N MET A 134 9.07 -12.40 8.52
CA MET A 134 7.95 -11.64 9.09
C MET A 134 7.78 -11.93 10.60
N GLN A 135 8.70 -12.67 11.26
CA GLN A 135 8.82 -12.60 12.71
C GLN A 135 9.56 -11.30 13.03
N GLY A 136 8.84 -10.40 13.69
CA GLY A 136 8.81 -8.99 13.31
C GLY A 136 7.42 -8.71 12.77
N ASP A 137 6.43 -8.98 13.62
CA ASP A 137 5.02 -8.73 13.40
C ASP A 137 4.48 -9.13 12.01
N ASN A 138 3.83 -10.29 11.93
CA ASN A 138 2.73 -10.51 10.96
C ASN A 138 1.66 -9.39 11.01
N GLN A 139 1.79 -8.43 11.92
CA GLN A 139 1.06 -7.19 12.01
C GLN A 139 1.60 -6.08 11.11
N GLN A 140 2.78 -6.10 10.46
CA GLN A 140 3.20 -4.93 9.65
C GLN A 140 2.19 -4.59 8.56
N LEU A 141 1.80 -5.54 7.69
CA LEU A 141 0.79 -5.31 6.65
C LEU A 141 -0.63 -5.02 7.21
N PHE A 142 -0.94 -5.52 8.41
CA PHE A 142 -2.25 -5.41 9.05
C PHE A 142 -2.39 -4.12 9.89
N PHE A 143 -1.33 -3.70 10.55
CA PHE A 143 -1.19 -2.47 11.35
C PHE A 143 -1.19 -1.25 10.43
N ILE A 144 -0.45 -1.33 9.32
CA ILE A 144 -0.48 -0.42 8.16
C ILE A 144 -1.91 -0.21 7.62
N ALA A 145 -2.71 -1.27 7.52
CA ALA A 145 -4.10 -1.14 7.08
C ALA A 145 -4.99 -0.52 8.17
N ASN A 146 -4.66 -0.72 9.44
CA ASN A 146 -5.44 -0.24 10.58
C ASN A 146 -5.27 1.27 10.81
N SER A 147 -4.04 1.79 10.76
CA SER A 147 -3.74 3.22 10.87
C SER A 147 -4.38 4.03 9.73
N LEU A 148 -4.30 3.55 8.48
CA LEU A 148 -5.04 4.18 7.36
C LEU A 148 -6.55 4.11 7.53
N GLY A 149 -7.08 3.03 8.09
CA GLY A 149 -8.49 2.89 8.39
C GLY A 149 -8.98 3.97 9.37
N LEU A 150 -8.18 4.27 10.39
CA LEU A 150 -8.45 5.34 11.34
C LEU A 150 -8.39 6.72 10.67
N LEU A 151 -7.35 7.00 9.88
CA LEU A 151 -7.23 8.26 9.14
C LEU A 151 -8.40 8.47 8.17
N LEU A 152 -8.82 7.43 7.46
CA LEU A 152 -9.99 7.47 6.56
C LEU A 152 -11.28 7.73 7.34
N GLY A 153 -11.45 7.09 8.51
CA GLY A 153 -12.59 7.29 9.38
C GLY A 153 -12.68 8.73 9.88
N GLU A 154 -11.61 9.24 10.47
CA GLU A 154 -11.52 10.62 10.95
C GLU A 154 -11.73 11.63 9.82
N CYS A 155 -11.08 11.43 8.67
CA CYS A 155 -11.24 12.30 7.50
C CYS A 155 -12.70 12.35 7.03
N LYS A 156 -13.41 11.22 7.06
CA LYS A 156 -14.83 11.14 6.70
C LYS A 156 -15.71 11.87 7.70
N GLU A 157 -15.44 11.73 9.00
CA GLU A 157 -16.20 12.42 10.05
C GLU A 157 -16.10 13.95 9.90
N ILE A 158 -14.89 14.46 9.63
CA ILE A 158 -14.68 15.91 9.41
C ILE A 158 -15.41 16.38 8.14
N LEU A 159 -15.34 15.61 7.04
CA LEU A 159 -16.10 15.91 5.82
C LEU A 159 -17.60 15.99 6.08
N GLU A 160 -18.16 15.03 6.83
CA GLU A 160 -19.59 15.04 7.18
C GLU A 160 -19.96 16.26 8.04
N GLN A 161 -19.08 16.71 8.93
CA GLN A 161 -19.29 17.91 9.72
C GLN A 161 -19.26 19.19 8.87
N LEU A 162 -18.35 19.27 7.89
CA LEU A 162 -18.26 20.43 6.98
C LEU A 162 -19.45 20.51 6.02
N VAL A 163 -19.96 19.37 5.54
CA VAL A 163 -21.10 19.33 4.59
C VAL A 163 -22.46 19.56 5.27
N ARG A 164 -22.58 19.27 6.58
CA ARG A 164 -23.81 19.52 7.35
C ARG A 164 -23.95 20.97 7.85
N ARG A 165 -22.93 21.80 7.66
CA ARG A 165 -22.99 23.24 7.90
C ARG A 165 -23.72 23.96 6.76
#